data_AF-A0A4Z0LT23-F1
#
_entry.id   AF-A0A4Z0LT23-F1
#
_cell.length_a   1.000
_cell.length_b   1.000
_cell.length_c   1.000
_cell.angle_alpha   90.00
_cell.angle_beta   90.00
_cell.angle_gamma   90.00
#
_symmetry.space_group_name_H-M   'P 1'
#
loop_
_entity.id
_entity.type
_entity.pdbx_description
1 polymer ?
#
loop_
_entity_poly.entity_id
_entity_poly.type
_entity_poly.pdbx_seq_one_letter_code
_entity_poly.pdbx_strand_id
1 'polypeptide(L)'
;QCPCCARGAPAYCEQFFPLNFVGGRSDGSSGLSHDGAPVLSHFFGQSSFASHSLCAASALVRVPADFPLELAGPFGCGFQTGAGAVLNSLQVRPGSSVAVLGAGAVGLAAVCAAKHIAGATTVIAVDVQAGRLDVARELGASHALDAGGDIETALRAICPRGVDYAIDTTGRIAVAEQWVGLLAAQGTLGLLASYGATDTLGVNAIGLMTAGKRIQGVMEGDSDIQTFIPQLMAHYQAGRFPVDRLVSYYDFEDINAAIAAAEGGTAIKAVLRMA
;
A
#
# COMPACT_ATOMS: atom_id res chain seq x y z
N GLN A 1 -11.36 8.28 21.90
CA GLN A 1 -10.68 7.00 21.62
C GLN A 1 -11.75 5.92 21.48
N CYS A 2 -11.81 5.18 20.36
CA CYS A 2 -12.81 4.12 20.11
C CYS A 2 -12.25 2.71 20.41
N PRO A 3 -13.07 1.64 20.43
CA PRO A 3 -12.62 0.27 20.71
C PRO A 3 -11.50 -0.24 19.78
N CYS A 4 -11.54 0.07 18.47
CA CYS A 4 -10.48 -0.30 17.54
C CYS A 4 -9.14 0.36 17.90
N CYS A 5 -9.16 1.67 18.18
CA CYS A 5 -7.96 2.38 18.63
C CYS A 5 -7.44 1.85 19.97
N ALA A 6 -8.33 1.52 20.91
CA ALA A 6 -7.95 1.03 22.24
C ALA A 6 -7.25 -0.33 22.20
N ARG A 7 -7.55 -1.17 21.18
CA ARG A 7 -6.90 -2.47 20.99
C ARG A 7 -5.70 -2.45 20.02
N GLY A 8 -5.21 -1.26 19.66
CA GLY A 8 -4.04 -1.13 18.77
C GLY A 8 -4.34 -1.31 17.28
N ALA A 9 -5.59 -1.11 16.85
CA ALA A 9 -6.02 -1.21 15.45
C ALA A 9 -6.50 0.17 14.93
N PRO A 10 -5.65 1.22 14.91
CA PRO A 10 -6.05 2.59 14.61
C PRO A 10 -6.51 2.79 13.16
N ALA A 11 -6.05 1.94 12.23
CA ALA A 11 -6.53 1.90 10.86
C ALA A 11 -8.07 1.73 10.84
N TYR A 12 -8.62 0.87 11.70
CA TYR A 12 -10.07 0.62 11.75
C TYR A 12 -10.82 1.55 12.72
N CYS A 13 -10.32 2.77 12.93
CA CYS A 13 -10.98 3.77 13.78
C CYS A 13 -12.43 4.02 13.31
N GLU A 14 -13.39 4.03 14.23
CA GLU A 14 -14.79 4.37 13.91
C GLU A 14 -14.96 5.79 13.37
N GLN A 15 -13.98 6.66 13.63
CA GLN A 15 -13.92 8.03 13.12
C GLN A 15 -12.98 8.16 11.91
N PHE A 16 -12.55 7.06 11.28
CA PHE A 16 -11.60 7.12 10.17
C PHE A 16 -12.10 8.00 9.01
N PHE A 17 -13.34 7.80 8.57
CA PHE A 17 -13.94 8.62 7.51
C PHE A 17 -14.03 10.11 7.87
N PRO A 18 -14.65 10.51 9.01
CA PRO A 18 -14.74 11.92 9.36
C PRO A 18 -13.39 12.60 9.57
N LEU A 19 -12.39 11.90 10.10
CA LEU A 19 -11.06 12.47 10.35
C LEU A 19 -10.20 12.63 9.09
N ASN A 20 -10.50 11.90 8.01
CA ASN A 20 -9.65 11.87 6.82
C ASN A 20 -10.32 12.41 5.54
N PHE A 21 -11.66 12.39 5.43
CA PHE A 21 -12.35 12.67 4.16
C PHE A 21 -13.42 13.76 4.21
N VAL A 22 -13.83 14.25 5.39
CA VAL A 22 -14.93 15.24 5.50
C VAL A 22 -14.49 16.66 5.15
N GLY A 23 -13.20 17.00 5.30
CA GLY A 23 -12.70 18.31 4.86
C GLY A 23 -12.69 19.41 5.94
N GLY A 24 -12.57 19.06 7.22
CA GLY A 24 -12.50 20.03 8.32
C GLY A 24 -12.19 19.39 9.68
N ARG A 25 -12.13 20.21 10.73
CA ARG A 25 -12.02 19.75 12.12
C ARG A 25 -13.33 19.17 12.62
N SER A 26 -13.29 18.46 13.75
CA SER A 26 -14.48 17.85 14.36
C SER A 26 -15.57 18.85 14.78
N ASP A 27 -15.22 20.11 14.96
CA ASP A 27 -16.15 21.21 15.25
C ASP A 27 -16.71 21.89 13.97
N GLY A 28 -16.37 21.38 12.78
CA GLY A 28 -16.77 21.93 11.49
C GLY A 28 -15.91 23.12 11.02
N SER A 29 -14.97 23.61 11.83
CA SER A 29 -14.05 24.67 11.41
C SER A 29 -12.98 24.14 10.45
N SER A 30 -12.41 25.04 9.63
CA SER A 30 -11.27 24.70 8.78
C SER A 30 -9.95 25.21 9.36
N GLY A 31 -8.86 24.47 9.13
CA GLY A 31 -7.50 24.93 9.38
C GLY A 31 -6.94 25.82 8.27
N LEU A 32 -7.65 25.99 7.14
CA LEU A 32 -7.22 26.77 5.99
C LEU A 32 -8.29 27.80 5.59
N SER A 33 -7.83 28.96 5.12
CA SER A 33 -8.69 30.01 4.57
C SER A 33 -8.02 30.69 3.39
N HIS A 34 -8.81 31.19 2.46
CA HIS A 34 -8.38 32.03 1.35
C HIS A 34 -9.26 33.27 1.30
N ASP A 35 -8.66 34.47 1.35
CA ASP A 35 -9.37 35.76 1.40
C ASP A 35 -10.48 35.84 2.47
N GLY A 36 -10.23 35.23 3.64
CA GLY A 36 -11.17 35.19 4.76
C GLY A 36 -12.29 34.16 4.62
N ALA A 37 -12.39 33.44 3.49
CA ALA A 37 -13.32 32.34 3.31
C ALA A 37 -12.66 30.99 3.69
N PRO A 38 -13.38 30.08 4.38
CA PRO A 38 -12.84 28.77 4.73
C PRO A 38 -12.62 27.92 3.47
N VAL A 39 -11.47 27.25 3.39
CA VAL A 39 -11.16 26.24 2.37
C VAL A 39 -11.23 24.86 3.03
N LEU A 40 -11.80 23.84 2.37
CA LEU A 40 -11.79 22.49 2.95
C LEU A 40 -10.35 22.03 3.23
N SER A 41 -10.12 21.48 4.43
CA SER A 41 -8.79 21.10 4.93
C SER A 41 -8.83 19.74 5.62
N HIS A 42 -7.74 19.34 6.27
CA HIS A 42 -7.66 18.05 6.99
C HIS A 42 -7.97 16.83 6.10
N PHE A 43 -7.66 16.90 4.80
CA PHE A 43 -7.63 15.70 3.97
C PHE A 43 -6.53 14.79 4.52
N PHE A 44 -6.89 13.55 4.87
CA PHE A 44 -6.09 12.64 5.69
C PHE A 44 -5.54 13.27 6.98
N GLY A 45 -6.32 14.16 7.60
CA GLY A 45 -5.95 14.86 8.83
C GLY A 45 -4.75 15.81 8.69
N GLN A 46 -4.30 16.08 7.46
CA GLN A 46 -3.07 16.85 7.19
C GLN A 46 -3.24 17.94 6.13
N SER A 47 -3.91 17.68 4.99
CA SER A 47 -3.89 18.57 3.83
C SER A 47 -2.48 19.09 3.50
N SER A 48 -1.56 18.18 3.21
CA SER A 48 -0.12 18.43 3.14
C SER A 48 0.38 19.04 1.82
N PHE A 49 -0.50 19.37 0.89
CA PHE A 49 -0.18 20.19 -0.29
C PHE A 49 -0.21 21.68 0.06
N ALA A 50 0.60 22.05 1.04
CA ALA A 50 0.82 23.41 1.51
C ALA A 50 2.19 23.50 2.22
N SER A 51 2.79 24.69 2.28
CA SER A 51 4.08 24.89 2.98
C SER A 51 3.99 24.64 4.49
N HIS A 52 2.79 24.70 5.07
CA HIS A 52 2.51 24.41 6.46
C HIS A 52 1.24 23.57 6.58
N SER A 53 1.20 22.67 7.56
CA SER A 53 0.07 21.79 7.82
C SER A 53 -0.24 21.73 9.32
N LEU A 54 -1.53 21.67 9.65
CA LEU A 54 -2.01 21.50 11.02
C LEU A 54 -2.50 20.06 11.18
N CYS A 55 -1.80 19.29 12.02
CA CYS A 55 -2.10 17.89 12.28
C CYS A 55 -2.35 17.65 13.76
N ALA A 56 -3.17 16.64 14.07
CA ALA A 56 -3.22 16.10 15.43
C ALA A 56 -1.87 15.45 15.78
N ALA A 57 -1.40 15.62 17.01
CA ALA A 57 -0.14 15.03 17.46
C ALA A 57 -0.10 13.50 17.29
N SER A 58 -1.24 12.82 17.41
CA SER A 58 -1.37 11.39 17.20
C SER A 58 -1.12 10.94 15.75
N ALA A 59 -1.25 11.85 14.78
CA ALA A 59 -1.00 11.60 13.35
C ALA A 59 0.44 11.98 12.94
N LEU A 60 1.25 12.51 13.86
CA LEU A 60 2.64 12.88 13.60
C LEU A 60 3.56 11.74 14.03
N VAL A 61 4.43 11.30 13.11
CA VAL A 61 5.51 10.37 13.40
C VAL A 61 6.83 11.13 13.33
N ARG A 62 7.67 10.96 14.35
CA ARG A 62 8.99 11.60 14.39
C ARG A 62 9.92 10.93 13.39
N VAL A 63 10.43 11.71 12.45
CA VAL A 63 11.46 11.28 11.50
C VAL A 63 12.84 11.37 12.17
N PRO A 64 13.72 10.35 12.06
CA PRO A 64 15.10 10.43 12.52
C PRO A 64 15.86 11.58 11.84
N ALA A 65 16.78 12.22 12.55
CA ALA A 65 17.48 13.40 12.04
C ALA A 65 18.39 13.11 10.84
N ASP A 66 18.83 11.87 10.69
CA ASP A 66 19.68 11.37 9.60
C ASP A 66 18.88 10.73 8.45
N PHE A 67 17.55 10.72 8.53
CA PHE A 67 16.69 10.22 7.46
C PHE A 67 16.43 11.32 6.43
N PRO A 68 16.50 11.04 5.10
CA PRO A 68 16.20 12.02 4.07
C PRO A 68 14.72 12.45 4.14
N LEU A 69 14.46 13.65 4.67
CA LEU A 69 13.09 14.11 4.98
C LEU A 69 12.16 14.09 3.76
N GLU A 70 12.68 14.43 2.58
CA GLU A 70 11.90 14.44 1.33
C GLU A 70 11.36 13.05 0.96
N LEU A 71 12.02 11.97 1.39
CA LEU A 71 11.58 10.60 1.18
C LEU A 71 10.55 10.13 2.22
N ALA A 72 10.40 10.85 3.34
CA ALA A 72 9.60 10.38 4.47
C ALA A 72 8.09 10.38 4.19
N GLY A 73 7.59 11.29 3.34
CA GLY A 73 6.16 11.45 3.06
C GLY A 73 5.46 10.14 2.64
N PRO A 74 5.95 9.43 1.61
CA PRO A 74 5.39 8.14 1.17
C PRO A 74 5.33 7.04 2.25
N PHE A 75 6.17 7.09 3.29
CA PHE A 75 6.10 6.16 4.44
C PHE A 75 4.82 6.34 5.26
N GLY A 76 4.19 7.52 5.21
CA GLY A 76 2.93 7.82 5.91
C GLY A 76 1.67 7.21 5.30
N CYS A 77 1.77 6.57 4.13
CA CYS A 77 0.63 5.89 3.50
C CYS A 77 1.13 4.72 2.61
N GLY A 78 1.33 4.96 1.31
CA GLY A 78 1.53 3.88 0.35
C GLY A 78 2.63 2.86 0.68
N PHE A 79 3.78 3.30 1.20
CA PHE A 79 4.86 2.35 1.54
C PHE A 79 4.54 1.54 2.81
N GLN A 80 3.97 2.15 3.85
CA GLN A 80 3.53 1.39 5.02
C GLN A 80 2.39 0.44 4.70
N THR A 81 1.48 0.81 3.77
CA THR A 81 0.36 -0.06 3.38
C THR A 81 0.85 -1.35 2.75
N GLY A 82 1.78 -1.26 1.80
CA GLY A 82 2.36 -2.44 1.16
C GLY A 82 3.18 -3.30 2.13
N ALA A 83 4.08 -2.66 2.89
CA ALA A 83 4.94 -3.38 3.84
C ALA A 83 4.14 -3.97 5.01
N GLY A 84 3.18 -3.22 5.55
CA GLY A 84 2.34 -3.63 6.68
C GLY A 84 1.39 -4.76 6.28
N ALA A 85 0.87 -4.77 5.05
CA ALA A 85 0.09 -5.92 4.58
C ALA A 85 0.90 -7.22 4.61
N VAL A 86 2.19 -7.16 4.23
CA VAL A 86 3.10 -8.31 4.29
C VAL A 86 3.42 -8.70 5.73
N LEU A 87 3.83 -7.73 6.55
CA LEU A 87 4.46 -7.98 7.86
C LEU A 87 3.44 -8.09 9.00
N ASN A 88 2.40 -7.28 8.98
CA ASN A 88 1.41 -7.17 10.04
C ASN A 88 0.17 -8.01 9.71
N SER A 89 -0.46 -7.77 8.55
CA SER A 89 -1.79 -8.34 8.25
C SER A 89 -1.72 -9.80 7.82
N LEU A 90 -0.93 -10.09 6.77
CA LEU A 90 -0.79 -11.44 6.22
C LEU A 90 0.26 -12.27 6.95
N GLN A 91 1.17 -11.60 7.68
CA GLN A 91 2.26 -12.21 8.43
C GLN A 91 3.02 -13.22 7.56
N VAL A 92 3.46 -12.76 6.39
CA VAL A 92 4.19 -13.55 5.41
C VAL A 92 5.36 -14.24 6.09
N ARG A 93 5.49 -15.54 5.86
CA ARG A 93 6.46 -16.39 6.55
C ARG A 93 7.72 -16.56 5.71
N PRO A 94 8.90 -16.69 6.34
CA PRO A 94 10.10 -17.08 5.62
C PRO A 94 9.88 -18.37 4.83
N GLY A 95 10.34 -18.40 3.57
CA GLY A 95 10.19 -19.56 2.69
C GLY A 95 8.83 -19.69 1.99
N SER A 96 7.89 -18.77 2.20
CA SER A 96 6.59 -18.80 1.51
C SER A 96 6.65 -18.19 0.10
N SER A 97 5.56 -18.38 -0.63
CA SER A 97 5.27 -17.75 -1.91
C SER A 97 4.28 -16.60 -1.78
N VAL A 98 4.58 -15.46 -2.42
CA VAL A 98 3.76 -14.24 -2.40
C VAL A 98 3.57 -13.76 -3.83
N ALA A 99 2.31 -13.55 -4.24
CA ALA A 99 1.98 -12.80 -5.44
C ALA A 99 1.50 -11.39 -5.09
N VAL A 100 2.03 -10.39 -5.78
CA VAL A 100 1.61 -8.99 -5.64
C VAL A 100 0.98 -8.53 -6.94
N LEU A 101 -0.30 -8.15 -6.86
CA LEU A 101 -1.14 -7.81 -7.99
C LEU A 101 -1.21 -6.28 -8.07
N GLY A 102 -0.64 -5.75 -9.15
CA GLY A 102 -0.32 -4.33 -9.30
C GLY A 102 1.08 -4.03 -8.77
N ALA A 103 1.94 -3.53 -9.65
CA ALA A 103 3.30 -3.08 -9.38
C ALA A 103 3.36 -1.54 -9.29
N GLY A 104 2.36 -0.92 -8.65
CA GLY A 104 2.42 0.49 -8.24
C GLY A 104 3.23 0.68 -6.95
N ALA A 105 3.22 1.89 -6.37
CA ALA A 105 4.00 2.18 -5.16
C ALA A 105 3.68 1.26 -3.97
N VAL A 106 2.40 0.93 -3.74
CA VAL A 106 1.96 0.02 -2.67
C VAL A 106 2.45 -1.40 -2.95
N GLY A 107 2.23 -1.90 -4.16
CA GLY A 107 2.65 -3.24 -4.55
C GLY A 107 4.16 -3.43 -4.52
N LEU A 108 4.93 -2.47 -5.04
CA LEU A 108 6.39 -2.56 -5.03
C LEU A 108 6.98 -2.43 -3.61
N ALA A 109 6.34 -1.68 -2.71
CA ALA A 109 6.65 -1.74 -1.29
C ALA A 109 6.37 -3.13 -0.69
N ALA A 110 5.24 -3.77 -1.05
CA ALA A 110 4.96 -5.14 -0.64
C ALA A 110 5.98 -6.16 -1.19
N VAL A 111 6.42 -6.02 -2.44
CA VAL A 111 7.50 -6.84 -3.05
C VAL A 111 8.78 -6.72 -2.22
N CYS A 112 9.20 -5.49 -1.91
CA CYS A 112 10.40 -5.24 -1.10
C CYS A 112 10.28 -5.90 0.28
N ALA A 113 9.17 -5.67 0.98
CA ALA A 113 8.95 -6.20 2.32
C ALA A 113 8.89 -7.73 2.32
N ALA A 114 8.19 -8.33 1.34
CA ALA A 114 8.09 -9.79 1.21
C ALA A 114 9.47 -10.42 1.01
N LYS A 115 10.29 -9.85 0.12
CA LYS A 115 11.61 -10.39 -0.20
C LYS A 115 12.63 -10.17 0.93
N HIS A 116 12.80 -8.92 1.36
CA HIS A 116 13.99 -8.51 2.13
C HIS A 116 13.75 -8.49 3.63
N ILE A 117 12.48 -8.46 4.07
CA ILE A 117 12.12 -8.37 5.48
C ILE A 117 11.46 -9.66 5.95
N ALA A 118 10.40 -10.11 5.26
CA ALA A 118 9.67 -11.33 5.62
C ALA A 118 10.39 -12.63 5.22
N GLY A 119 11.31 -12.57 4.26
CA GLY A 119 12.10 -13.73 3.81
C GLY A 119 11.33 -14.69 2.90
N ALA A 120 10.33 -14.21 2.15
CA ALA A 120 9.67 -15.00 1.12
C ALA A 120 10.69 -15.44 0.05
N THR A 121 10.66 -16.71 -0.33
CA THR A 121 11.58 -17.27 -1.33
C THR A 121 11.06 -17.08 -2.75
N THR A 122 9.74 -17.08 -2.93
CA THR A 122 9.08 -16.85 -4.21
C THR A 122 8.22 -15.60 -4.11
N VAL A 123 8.65 -14.53 -4.77
CA VAL A 123 7.90 -13.27 -4.88
C VAL A 123 7.57 -13.03 -6.34
N ILE A 124 6.29 -12.95 -6.67
CA ILE A 124 5.77 -12.82 -8.04
C ILE A 124 5.09 -11.47 -8.16
N ALA A 125 5.59 -10.60 -9.03
CA ALA A 125 4.92 -9.34 -9.37
C ALA A 125 4.03 -9.52 -10.60
N VAL A 126 2.83 -8.95 -10.58
CA VAL A 126 1.85 -9.07 -11.67
C VAL A 126 1.37 -7.67 -12.03
N ASP A 127 1.57 -7.25 -13.27
CA ASP A 127 1.18 -5.93 -13.78
C ASP A 127 1.04 -5.99 -15.32
N VAL A 128 0.40 -4.99 -15.91
CA VAL A 128 0.30 -4.83 -17.38
C VAL A 128 1.47 -4.01 -17.95
N GLN A 129 2.17 -3.24 -17.11
CA GLN A 129 3.26 -2.38 -17.54
C GLN A 129 4.60 -3.10 -17.41
N ALA A 130 5.21 -3.45 -18.54
CA ALA A 130 6.51 -4.13 -18.58
C ALA A 130 7.59 -3.40 -17.77
N GLY A 131 7.66 -2.06 -17.88
CA GLY A 131 8.63 -1.27 -17.11
C GLY A 131 8.46 -1.40 -15.59
N ARG A 132 7.23 -1.55 -15.09
CA ARG A 132 6.99 -1.78 -13.65
C ARG A 132 7.39 -3.19 -13.21
N LEU A 133 7.23 -4.17 -14.10
CA LEU A 133 7.69 -5.55 -13.86
C LEU A 133 9.23 -5.63 -13.78
N ASP A 134 9.94 -4.83 -14.59
CA ASP A 134 11.39 -4.74 -14.51
C ASP A 134 11.85 -4.12 -13.18
N VAL A 135 11.22 -3.00 -12.77
CA VAL A 135 11.46 -2.42 -11.44
C VAL A 135 11.15 -3.42 -10.33
N ALA A 136 10.09 -4.21 -10.45
CA ALA A 136 9.75 -5.24 -9.46
C ALA A 136 10.88 -6.27 -9.31
N ARG A 137 11.49 -6.72 -10.41
CA ARG A 137 12.65 -7.65 -10.38
C ARG A 137 13.84 -7.02 -9.67
N GLU A 138 14.15 -5.77 -9.99
CA GLU A 138 15.23 -5.02 -9.35
C GLU A 138 15.02 -4.83 -7.85
N LEU A 139 13.78 -4.78 -7.40
CA LEU A 139 13.39 -4.64 -6.00
C LEU A 139 13.22 -5.97 -5.26
N GLY A 140 13.41 -7.11 -5.93
CA GLY A 140 13.47 -8.42 -5.30
C GLY A 140 12.36 -9.40 -5.69
N ALA A 141 11.50 -9.06 -6.65
CA ALA A 141 10.60 -10.05 -7.24
C ALA A 141 11.43 -11.13 -7.96
N SER A 142 11.23 -12.38 -7.56
CA SER A 142 11.85 -13.55 -8.21
C SER A 142 11.28 -13.82 -9.60
N HIS A 143 10.02 -13.45 -9.82
CA HIS A 143 9.29 -13.64 -11.06
C HIS A 143 8.42 -12.41 -11.32
N ALA A 144 8.13 -12.15 -12.59
CA ALA A 144 7.24 -11.08 -13.01
C ALA A 144 6.35 -11.62 -14.14
N LEU A 145 5.04 -11.45 -14.01
CA LEU A 145 4.04 -11.96 -14.94
C LEU A 145 3.26 -10.79 -15.56
N ASP A 146 3.06 -10.84 -16.87
CA ASP A 146 2.20 -9.92 -17.59
C ASP A 146 0.72 -10.27 -17.35
N ALA A 147 -0.02 -9.35 -16.74
CA ALA A 147 -1.44 -9.50 -16.45
C ALA A 147 -2.33 -9.59 -17.70
N GLY A 148 -1.82 -9.20 -18.89
CA GLY A 148 -2.50 -9.39 -20.17
C GLY A 148 -2.39 -10.81 -20.74
N GLY A 149 -1.53 -11.67 -20.18
CA GLY A 149 -1.32 -13.05 -20.63
C GLY A 149 -2.15 -14.11 -19.88
N ASP A 150 -1.84 -15.39 -20.13
CA ASP A 150 -2.41 -16.52 -19.39
C ASP A 150 -1.76 -16.65 -18.00
N ILE A 151 -2.27 -15.86 -17.06
CA ILE A 151 -1.78 -15.80 -15.68
C ILE A 151 -1.87 -17.14 -14.97
N GLU A 152 -2.92 -17.93 -15.19
CA GLU A 152 -3.07 -19.20 -14.48
C GLU A 152 -1.97 -20.19 -14.91
N THR A 153 -1.78 -20.38 -16.20
CA THR A 153 -0.73 -21.29 -16.70
C THR A 153 0.65 -20.83 -16.25
N ALA A 154 0.95 -19.53 -16.39
CA ALA A 154 2.25 -18.98 -15.98
C ALA A 154 2.50 -19.11 -14.48
N LEU A 155 1.48 -18.85 -13.65
CA LEU A 155 1.59 -19.02 -12.21
C LEU A 155 1.79 -20.48 -11.83
N ARG A 156 1.04 -21.41 -12.43
CA ARG A 156 1.14 -22.85 -12.11
C ARG A 156 2.49 -23.43 -12.51
N ALA A 157 3.17 -22.87 -13.51
CA ALA A 157 4.55 -23.25 -13.84
C ALA A 157 5.55 -22.88 -12.72
N ILE A 158 5.31 -21.80 -11.98
CA ILE A 158 6.17 -21.32 -10.88
C ILE A 158 5.75 -21.95 -9.54
N CYS A 159 4.45 -21.92 -9.26
CA CYS A 159 3.80 -22.40 -8.06
C CYS A 159 2.69 -23.39 -8.44
N PRO A 160 3.00 -24.68 -8.71
CA PRO A 160 2.01 -25.66 -9.18
C PRO A 160 0.79 -25.78 -8.25
N ARG A 161 1.01 -25.65 -6.94
CA ARG A 161 -0.07 -25.72 -5.94
C ARG A 161 -0.82 -24.41 -5.73
N GLY A 162 -0.37 -23.30 -6.34
CA GLY A 162 -0.82 -21.94 -6.05
C GLY A 162 0.11 -21.25 -5.06
N VAL A 163 -0.19 -19.98 -4.75
CA VAL A 163 0.61 -19.16 -3.82
C VAL A 163 0.06 -19.17 -2.40
N ASP A 164 0.94 -19.06 -1.41
CA ASP A 164 0.56 -18.99 0.00
C ASP A 164 -0.12 -17.65 0.33
N TYR A 165 0.34 -16.58 -0.32
CA TYR A 165 -0.19 -15.23 -0.14
C TYR A 165 -0.40 -14.54 -1.48
N ALA A 166 -1.50 -13.82 -1.62
CA ALA A 166 -1.74 -12.86 -2.69
C ALA A 166 -2.09 -11.49 -2.10
N ILE A 167 -1.61 -10.42 -2.72
CA ILE A 167 -1.83 -9.04 -2.27
C ILE A 167 -2.39 -8.24 -3.44
N ASP A 168 -3.67 -7.86 -3.37
CA ASP A 168 -4.33 -7.06 -4.40
C ASP A 168 -4.22 -5.57 -4.11
N THR A 169 -3.48 -4.87 -4.98
CA THR A 169 -3.33 -3.40 -4.98
C THR A 169 -3.96 -2.74 -6.20
N THR A 170 -4.73 -3.49 -7.02
CA THR A 170 -5.30 -3.01 -8.28
C THR A 170 -6.67 -2.36 -8.14
N GLY A 171 -7.46 -2.79 -7.14
CA GLY A 171 -8.86 -2.36 -6.96
C GLY A 171 -9.82 -2.97 -7.98
N ARG A 172 -9.36 -3.96 -8.76
CA ARG A 172 -10.17 -4.58 -9.82
C ARG A 172 -10.78 -5.88 -9.31
N ILE A 173 -12.09 -5.91 -9.17
CA ILE A 173 -12.78 -7.05 -8.57
C ILE A 173 -12.51 -8.39 -9.29
N ALA A 174 -12.48 -8.38 -10.62
CA ALA A 174 -12.18 -9.57 -11.41
C ALA A 174 -10.77 -10.14 -11.14
N VAL A 175 -9.80 -9.27 -10.80
CA VAL A 175 -8.46 -9.71 -10.40
C VAL A 175 -8.52 -10.40 -9.03
N ALA A 176 -9.18 -9.78 -8.04
CA ALA A 176 -9.35 -10.39 -6.74
C ALA A 176 -10.04 -11.77 -6.82
N GLU A 177 -11.14 -11.89 -7.57
CA GLU A 177 -11.89 -13.13 -7.74
C GLU A 177 -11.06 -14.24 -8.40
N GLN A 178 -10.35 -13.92 -9.49
CA GLN A 178 -9.45 -14.85 -10.16
C GLN A 178 -8.40 -15.40 -9.18
N TRP A 179 -7.81 -14.50 -8.38
CA TRP A 179 -6.70 -14.86 -7.51
C TRP A 179 -7.10 -15.68 -6.29
N VAL A 180 -8.38 -15.66 -5.87
CA VAL A 180 -8.89 -16.64 -4.88
C VAL A 180 -8.71 -18.08 -5.40
N GLY A 181 -8.93 -18.33 -6.69
CA GLY A 181 -8.71 -19.63 -7.33
C GLY A 181 -7.24 -20.04 -7.38
N LEU A 182 -6.34 -19.07 -7.47
CA LEU A 182 -4.90 -19.24 -7.62
C LEU A 182 -4.12 -19.38 -6.31
N LEU A 183 -4.78 -19.18 -5.16
CA LEU A 183 -4.21 -19.50 -3.85
C LEU A 183 -4.00 -21.01 -3.68
N ALA A 184 -2.93 -21.36 -2.96
CA ALA A 184 -2.73 -22.68 -2.38
C ALA A 184 -3.77 -22.99 -1.29
N ALA A 185 -3.81 -24.25 -0.86
CA ALA A 185 -4.55 -24.62 0.35
C ALA A 185 -4.02 -23.81 1.55
N GLN A 186 -4.94 -23.32 2.38
CA GLN A 186 -4.67 -22.38 3.48
C GLN A 186 -4.07 -21.02 3.07
N GLY A 187 -4.03 -20.72 1.78
CA GLY A 187 -3.54 -19.45 1.28
C GLY A 187 -4.46 -18.28 1.62
N THR A 188 -3.90 -17.07 1.64
CA THR A 188 -4.64 -15.85 1.99
C THR A 188 -4.51 -14.78 0.90
N LEU A 189 -5.65 -14.20 0.48
CA LEU A 189 -5.70 -13.00 -0.35
C LEU A 189 -5.93 -11.76 0.54
N GLY A 190 -5.00 -10.82 0.51
CA GLY A 190 -5.14 -9.49 1.11
C GLY A 190 -5.71 -8.50 0.10
N LEU A 191 -6.77 -7.79 0.47
CA LEU A 191 -7.41 -6.75 -0.33
C LEU A 191 -7.00 -5.37 0.24
N LEU A 192 -6.12 -4.65 -0.46
CA LEU A 192 -5.53 -3.38 0.01
C LEU A 192 -6.05 -2.17 -0.76
N ALA A 193 -6.52 -2.39 -1.99
CA ALA A 193 -6.94 -1.33 -2.88
C ALA A 193 -8.32 -0.76 -2.51
N SER A 194 -8.61 0.42 -3.06
CA SER A 194 -9.97 0.95 -3.07
C SER A 194 -10.77 0.29 -4.20
N TYR A 195 -11.76 -0.51 -3.83
CA TYR A 195 -12.77 -1.02 -4.76
C TYR A 195 -13.91 -0.01 -4.92
N GLY A 196 -14.72 -0.15 -5.98
CA GLY A 196 -15.92 0.65 -6.17
C GLY A 196 -16.91 0.45 -5.03
N ALA A 197 -17.64 1.50 -4.66
CA ALA A 197 -18.59 1.48 -3.53
C ALA A 197 -19.71 0.44 -3.67
N THR A 198 -19.97 -0.03 -4.90
CA THR A 198 -20.97 -1.05 -5.23
C THR A 198 -20.37 -2.38 -5.67
N ASP A 199 -19.04 -2.51 -5.67
CA ASP A 199 -18.39 -3.74 -6.09
C ASP A 199 -18.66 -4.85 -5.06
N THR A 200 -18.82 -6.08 -5.57
CA THR A 200 -19.05 -7.26 -4.74
C THR A 200 -18.06 -8.35 -5.13
N LEU A 201 -17.47 -9.00 -4.12
CA LEU A 201 -16.52 -10.08 -4.33
C LEU A 201 -17.24 -11.44 -4.37
N GLY A 202 -17.35 -12.03 -5.56
CA GLY A 202 -17.89 -13.36 -5.77
C GLY A 202 -16.86 -14.45 -5.47
N VAL A 203 -17.21 -15.41 -4.61
CA VAL A 203 -16.32 -16.54 -4.27
C VAL A 203 -17.06 -17.87 -4.29
N ASN A 204 -16.39 -18.93 -4.74
CA ASN A 204 -16.91 -20.28 -4.63
C ASN A 204 -16.81 -20.76 -3.19
N ALA A 205 -17.95 -20.82 -2.48
CA ALA A 205 -17.99 -21.15 -1.05
C ALA A 205 -17.42 -22.55 -0.73
N ILE A 206 -17.70 -23.56 -1.55
CA ILE A 206 -17.19 -24.92 -1.35
C ILE A 206 -15.67 -24.94 -1.51
N GLY A 207 -15.13 -24.28 -2.53
CA GLY A 207 -13.68 -24.20 -2.78
C GLY A 207 -12.95 -23.42 -1.70
N LEU A 208 -13.55 -22.33 -1.20
CA LEU A 208 -13.00 -21.56 -0.09
C LEU A 208 -12.93 -22.41 1.19
N MET A 209 -14.05 -23.08 1.55
CA MET A 209 -14.16 -23.91 2.75
C MET A 209 -13.24 -25.14 2.69
N THR A 210 -13.29 -25.92 1.62
CA THR A 210 -12.56 -27.19 1.51
C THR A 210 -11.05 -27.01 1.46
N ALA A 211 -10.56 -25.91 0.86
CA ALA A 211 -9.14 -25.57 0.84
C ALA A 211 -8.68 -24.72 2.04
N GLY A 212 -9.61 -24.29 2.92
CA GLY A 212 -9.29 -23.46 4.08
C GLY A 212 -8.69 -22.09 3.73
N LYS A 213 -9.06 -21.54 2.58
CA LYS A 213 -8.54 -20.25 2.07
C LYS A 213 -9.12 -19.08 2.85
N ARG A 214 -8.38 -17.96 2.88
CA ARG A 214 -8.78 -16.73 3.57
C ARG A 214 -8.78 -15.54 2.63
N ILE A 215 -9.67 -14.60 2.90
CA ILE A 215 -9.72 -13.31 2.24
C ILE A 215 -9.79 -12.27 3.34
N GLN A 216 -8.90 -11.29 3.31
CA GLN A 216 -8.71 -10.33 4.38
C GLN A 216 -8.65 -8.92 3.80
N GLY A 217 -9.53 -8.04 4.27
CA GLY A 217 -9.38 -6.60 4.03
C GLY A 217 -8.21 -6.04 4.84
N VAL A 218 -7.41 -5.18 4.23
CA VAL A 218 -6.22 -4.59 4.85
C VAL A 218 -6.23 -3.08 4.63
N MET A 219 -6.39 -2.33 5.70
CA MET A 219 -6.44 -0.87 5.68
C MET A 219 -5.14 -0.30 6.27
N GLU A 220 -4.43 0.56 5.54
CA GLU A 220 -3.12 1.15 5.91
C GLU A 220 -2.07 0.13 6.43
N GLY A 221 -2.13 -1.11 5.91
CA GLY A 221 -1.22 -2.19 6.30
C GLY A 221 -1.41 -2.70 7.73
N ASP A 222 -2.55 -2.39 8.38
CA ASP A 222 -2.82 -2.69 9.79
C ASP A 222 -1.70 -2.23 10.73
N SER A 223 -1.13 -1.07 10.41
CA SER A 223 0.05 -0.54 11.06
C SER A 223 -0.31 0.35 12.24
N ASP A 224 0.41 0.21 13.35
CA ASP A 224 0.56 1.30 14.31
C ASP A 224 1.67 2.23 13.82
N ILE A 225 1.28 3.38 13.29
CA ILE A 225 2.20 4.33 12.63
C ILE A 225 3.34 4.78 13.56
N GLN A 226 3.10 4.87 14.87
CA GLN A 226 4.08 5.38 15.83
C GLN A 226 5.24 4.40 16.04
N THR A 227 5.03 3.12 15.75
CA THR A 227 6.05 2.08 15.89
C THR A 227 6.50 1.54 14.53
N PHE A 228 5.57 1.32 13.60
CA PHE A 228 5.85 0.67 12.33
C PHE A 228 6.60 1.55 11.34
N ILE A 229 6.27 2.84 11.22
CA ILE A 229 6.98 3.75 10.30
C ILE A 229 8.45 3.91 10.70
N PRO A 230 8.81 4.16 11.97
CA PRO A 230 10.21 4.18 12.38
C PRO A 230 10.96 2.87 12.11
N GLN A 231 10.31 1.71 12.31
CA GLN A 231 10.90 0.42 11.96
C GLN A 231 11.16 0.30 10.45
N LEU A 232 10.20 0.73 9.63
CA LEU A 232 10.33 0.69 8.17
C LEU A 232 11.44 1.63 7.67
N MET A 233 11.59 2.80 8.29
CA MET A 233 12.72 3.72 8.03
C MET A 233 14.07 3.07 8.40
N ALA A 234 14.14 2.35 9.53
CA ALA A 234 15.34 1.60 9.89
C ALA A 234 15.65 0.46 8.90
N HIS A 235 14.63 -0.21 8.34
CA HIS A 235 14.82 -1.17 7.26
C HIS A 235 15.38 -0.52 5.98
N TYR A 236 14.91 0.68 5.63
CA TYR A 236 15.46 1.46 4.53
C TYR A 236 16.94 1.82 4.77
N GLN A 237 17.28 2.38 5.94
CA GLN A 237 18.67 2.74 6.29
C GLN A 237 19.61 1.51 6.30
N ALA A 238 19.08 0.33 6.64
CA ALA A 238 19.80 -0.94 6.56
C ALA A 238 19.88 -1.55 5.14
N GLY A 239 19.38 -0.85 4.11
CA GLY A 239 19.36 -1.33 2.72
C GLY A 239 18.35 -2.46 2.44
N ARG A 240 17.46 -2.77 3.38
CA ARG A 240 16.46 -3.86 3.28
C ARG A 240 15.10 -3.40 2.78
N PHE A 241 14.95 -2.13 2.44
CA PHE A 241 13.70 -1.58 1.91
C PHE A 241 13.98 -0.45 0.90
N PRO A 242 14.58 -0.74 -0.28
CA PRO A 242 15.08 0.26 -1.23
C PRO A 242 13.98 0.93 -2.07
N VAL A 243 12.99 1.52 -1.39
CA VAL A 243 11.81 2.16 -2.01
C VAL A 243 12.06 3.58 -2.49
N ASP A 244 13.21 4.17 -2.19
CA ASP A 244 13.69 5.43 -2.77
C ASP A 244 13.74 5.38 -4.29
N ARG A 245 14.02 4.19 -4.85
CA ARG A 245 14.02 3.94 -6.30
C ARG A 245 12.66 4.10 -6.97
N LEU A 246 11.57 4.14 -6.20
CA LEU A 246 10.22 4.35 -6.70
C LEU A 246 9.87 5.83 -6.84
N VAL A 247 10.69 6.71 -6.26
CA VAL A 247 10.36 8.12 -6.08
C VAL A 247 10.88 8.95 -7.24
N SER A 248 9.97 9.72 -7.82
CA SER A 248 10.28 10.83 -8.74
C SER A 248 9.94 12.13 -8.02
N TYR A 249 10.91 13.04 -7.94
CA TYR A 249 10.72 14.34 -7.31
C TYR A 249 10.26 15.37 -8.33
N TYR A 250 9.35 16.23 -7.90
CA TYR A 250 8.83 17.38 -8.64
C TYR A 250 8.81 18.58 -7.72
N ASP A 251 9.06 19.77 -8.25
CA ASP A 251 8.83 21.01 -7.50
C ASP A 251 7.31 21.21 -7.34
N PHE A 252 6.88 21.87 -6.26
CA PHE A 252 5.46 22.00 -5.94
C PHE A 252 4.68 22.75 -7.04
N GLU A 253 5.32 23.71 -7.70
CA GLU A 253 4.79 24.44 -8.85
C GLU A 253 4.41 23.51 -10.02
N ASP A 254 5.08 22.37 -10.14
CA ASP A 254 4.86 21.36 -11.18
C ASP A 254 3.86 20.27 -10.77
N ILE A 255 3.02 20.51 -9.74
CA ILE A 255 2.05 19.53 -9.22
C ILE A 255 1.18 18.89 -10.32
N ASN A 256 0.76 19.66 -11.34
CA ASN A 256 -0.05 19.13 -12.43
C ASN A 256 0.73 18.16 -13.33
N ALA A 257 2.03 18.40 -13.54
CA ALA A 257 2.89 17.47 -14.27
C ALA A 257 3.15 16.20 -13.45
N ALA A 258 3.32 16.34 -12.13
CA ALA A 258 3.45 15.21 -11.22
C ALA A 258 2.19 14.31 -11.22
N ILE A 259 1.00 14.91 -11.21
CA ILE A 259 -0.29 14.19 -11.33
C ILE A 259 -0.35 13.45 -12.67
N ALA A 260 -0.11 14.14 -13.79
CA ALA A 260 -0.16 13.52 -15.11
C ALA A 260 0.85 12.36 -15.26
N ALA A 261 2.04 12.50 -14.68
CA ALA A 261 3.04 11.43 -14.67
C ALA A 261 2.62 10.22 -13.83
N ALA A 262 1.97 10.45 -12.67
CA ALA A 262 1.45 9.38 -11.84
C ALA A 262 0.28 8.64 -12.51
N GLU A 263 -0.66 9.37 -13.11
CA GLU A 263 -1.80 8.81 -13.86
C GLU A 263 -1.35 8.06 -15.12
N GLY A 264 -0.41 8.63 -15.88
CA GLY A 264 0.20 8.00 -17.06
C GLY A 264 1.16 6.86 -16.71
N GLY A 265 1.47 6.67 -15.43
CA GLY A 265 2.30 5.59 -14.91
C GLY A 265 3.81 5.74 -15.11
N THR A 266 4.27 6.86 -15.68
CA THR A 266 5.70 7.18 -15.83
C THR A 266 6.37 7.52 -14.50
N ALA A 267 5.60 8.02 -13.52
CA ALA A 267 6.02 8.12 -12.13
C ALA A 267 5.29 7.08 -11.27
N ILE A 268 6.04 6.23 -10.56
CA ILE A 268 5.45 5.24 -9.64
C ILE A 268 5.02 5.92 -8.33
N LYS A 269 5.88 6.77 -7.78
CA LYS A 269 5.59 7.62 -6.63
C LYS A 269 6.13 9.02 -6.89
N ALA A 270 5.25 9.95 -7.24
CA ALA A 270 5.61 11.37 -7.27
C ALA A 270 5.72 11.93 -5.84
N VAL A 271 6.76 12.70 -5.57
CA VAL A 271 6.94 13.48 -4.34
C VAL A 271 7.11 14.94 -4.72
N LEU A 272 6.29 15.81 -4.11
CA LEU A 272 6.36 17.25 -4.31
C LEU A 272 7.31 17.86 -3.29
N ARG A 273 8.24 18.69 -3.75
CA ARG A 273 9.16 19.47 -2.93
C ARG A 273 8.59 20.87 -2.75
N MET A 274 8.41 21.26 -1.49
CA MET A 274 8.09 22.65 -1.16
C MET A 274 9.39 23.47 -1.27
N ALA A 275 9.31 24.62 -1.95
CA ALA A 275 10.40 25.58 -2.02
C ALA A 275 10.68 26.26 -0.67
#